data_AF-A0A9Q4PA43-F1
#
_entry.id   AF-A0A9Q4PA43-F1
#
_cell.length_a   1.000
_cell.length_b   1.000
_cell.length_c   1.000
_cell.angle_alpha   90.00
_cell.angle_beta   90.00
_cell.angle_gamma   90.00
#
_symmetry.space_group_name_H-M   'P 1'
#
loop_
_entity.id
_entity.type
_entity.pdbx_description
1 polymer ?
#
loop_
_entity_poly.entity_id
_entity_poly.type
_entity_poly.pdbx_seq_one_letter_code
_entity_poly.pdbx_strand_id
1 'polypeptide(L)'
;MAIAETKDFLLLTYVYGKRWWYSFFNKQTGDVKSWSQSSDKIGGWFALYTPGITNDIDGGVNMGGFRYIDDRHVYSIIDVVQVDKLKATIKDAKVKFPEKKVELMRLLDEMGEDDNPIIAIYKLKN
;
A
#
# COMPACT_ATOMS: atom_id res chain seq x y z
N MET A 1 -13.68 0.91 -1.18
CA MET A 1 -13.44 0.13 -2.40
C MET A 1 -12.47 0.92 -3.27
N ALA A 2 -11.46 0.28 -3.84
CA ALA A 2 -10.55 0.89 -4.82
C ALA A 2 -10.46 -0.02 -6.05
N ILE A 3 -10.37 0.58 -7.23
CA ILE A 3 -10.23 -0.14 -8.51
C ILE A 3 -9.04 0.44 -9.25
N ALA A 4 -8.36 -0.47 -9.92
CA ALA A 4 -7.03 -0.31 -10.45
C ALA A 4 -6.97 -1.01 -11.80
N GLU A 5 -7.25 -0.25 -12.85
CA GLU A 5 -7.40 -0.82 -14.20
C GLU A 5 -6.22 -0.49 -15.09
N THR A 6 -5.66 -1.53 -15.69
CA THR A 6 -4.59 -1.43 -16.68
C THR A 6 -5.02 -2.08 -17.99
N LYS A 7 -4.25 -1.96 -19.06
CA LYS A 7 -4.47 -2.72 -20.31
C LYS A 7 -4.40 -4.23 -20.09
N ASP A 8 -3.61 -4.68 -19.12
CA ASP A 8 -3.30 -6.10 -18.93
C ASP A 8 -4.08 -6.77 -17.79
N PHE A 9 -4.50 -6.00 -16.78
CA PHE A 9 -5.21 -6.53 -15.61
C PHE A 9 -6.12 -5.52 -14.92
N LEU A 10 -6.95 -6.03 -14.01
CA LEU A 10 -7.74 -5.28 -13.04
C LEU A 10 -7.34 -5.73 -11.63
N LEU A 11 -7.02 -4.79 -10.76
CA LEU A 11 -6.88 -5.01 -9.33
C LEU A 11 -8.04 -4.32 -8.61
N LEU A 12 -8.63 -4.98 -7.62
CA LEU A 12 -9.77 -4.45 -6.87
C LEU A 12 -9.57 -4.68 -5.39
N THR A 13 -9.97 -3.71 -4.57
CA THR A 13 -10.11 -3.89 -3.12
C THR A 13 -11.53 -3.60 -2.66
N TYR A 14 -12.08 -4.47 -1.83
CA TYR A 14 -13.42 -4.32 -1.29
C TYR A 14 -13.52 -4.95 0.10
N VAL A 15 -14.55 -4.56 0.83
CA VAL A 15 -14.85 -5.15 2.14
C VAL A 15 -16.05 -6.07 1.98
N TYR A 16 -15.90 -7.33 2.38
CA TYR A 16 -16.96 -8.32 2.35
C TYR A 16 -16.78 -9.30 3.52
N GLY A 17 -17.87 -9.59 4.24
CA GLY A 17 -17.83 -10.48 5.41
C GLY A 17 -16.87 -10.02 6.52
N LYS A 18 -16.78 -8.71 6.78
CA LYS A 18 -15.84 -8.08 7.74
C LYS A 18 -14.35 -8.32 7.43
N ARG A 19 -14.02 -8.71 6.20
CA ARG A 19 -12.65 -8.90 5.73
C ARG A 19 -12.36 -7.94 4.58
N TRP A 20 -11.10 -7.54 4.46
CA TRP A 20 -10.61 -6.86 3.27
C TRP A 20 -10.24 -7.88 2.22
N TRP A 21 -10.79 -7.71 1.03
CA TRP A 21 -10.56 -8.56 -0.12
C TRP A 21 -9.77 -7.82 -1.18
N TYR A 22 -8.93 -8.59 -1.86
CA TYR A 22 -8.14 -8.20 -3.00
C TYR A 22 -8.47 -9.18 -4.13
N SER A 23 -8.78 -8.66 -5.30
CA SER A 23 -9.02 -9.48 -6.49
C SER A 23 -8.18 -8.94 -7.64
N PHE A 24 -7.38 -9.83 -8.24
CA PHE A 24 -6.62 -9.58 -9.45
C PHE A 24 -7.25 -10.36 -10.60
N PHE A 25 -7.62 -9.67 -11.67
CA PHE A 25 -8.16 -10.24 -12.89
C PHE A 25 -7.19 -9.99 -14.05
N ASN A 26 -6.72 -11.06 -14.67
CA ASN A 26 -5.87 -11.00 -15.86
C ASN A 26 -6.75 -10.86 -17.10
N LYS A 27 -6.63 -9.74 -17.83
CA LYS A 27 -7.45 -9.48 -19.03
C LYS A 27 -7.04 -10.35 -20.23
N GLN A 28 -5.80 -10.82 -20.25
CA GLN A 28 -5.27 -11.62 -21.35
C GLN A 28 -5.72 -13.08 -21.26
N THR A 29 -5.82 -13.63 -20.04
CA THR A 29 -6.21 -15.03 -19.83
C THR A 29 -7.63 -15.21 -19.31
N GLY A 30 -8.24 -14.17 -18.73
CA GLY A 30 -9.51 -14.24 -18.03
C GLY A 30 -9.41 -14.78 -16.59
N ASP A 31 -8.20 -15.09 -16.10
CA ASP A 31 -8.02 -15.66 -14.78
C ASP A 31 -8.30 -14.66 -13.66
N VAL A 32 -8.93 -15.14 -12.58
CA VAL A 32 -9.18 -14.38 -11.36
C VAL A 32 -8.42 -15.02 -10.19
N LYS A 33 -7.65 -14.20 -9.47
CA LYS A 33 -7.06 -14.56 -8.18
C LYS A 33 -7.62 -13.64 -7.11
N SER A 34 -8.20 -14.21 -6.06
CA SER A 34 -8.72 -13.44 -4.93
C SER A 34 -8.11 -13.92 -3.62
N TRP A 35 -7.77 -12.98 -2.75
CA TRP A 35 -7.31 -13.27 -1.39
C TRP A 35 -7.91 -12.25 -0.43
N SER A 36 -7.98 -12.62 0.85
CA SER A 36 -8.47 -11.72 1.89
C SER A 36 -7.50 -11.67 3.05
N GLN A 37 -7.58 -10.58 3.79
CA GLN A 37 -6.80 -10.37 5.00
C GLN A 37 -7.73 -9.88 6.13
N SER A 38 -7.53 -10.44 7.32
CA SER A 38 -8.17 -9.99 8.54
C SER A 38 -7.42 -8.80 9.13
N SER A 39 -8.14 -7.85 9.73
CA SER A 39 -7.54 -6.83 10.58
C SER A 39 -7.70 -7.27 12.02
N ASP A 40 -6.59 -7.34 12.77
CA ASP A 40 -6.60 -7.80 14.16
C ASP A 40 -7.11 -6.70 15.13
N LYS A 41 -7.29 -5.47 14.63
CA LYS A 41 -7.88 -4.34 15.36
C LYS A 41 -8.74 -3.46 14.45
N ILE A 42 -10.05 -3.66 14.52
CA ILE A 42 -11.07 -2.79 13.90
C ILE A 42 -11.35 -1.64 14.87
N GLY A 43 -10.90 -0.42 14.56
CA GLY A 43 -11.20 0.79 15.33
C GLY A 43 -12.11 1.72 14.54
N GLY A 44 -13.43 1.68 14.76
CA GLY A 44 -14.38 2.57 14.08
C GLY A 44 -14.45 2.36 12.55
N TRP A 45 -14.61 3.45 11.79
CA TRP A 45 -14.82 3.45 10.32
C TRP A 45 -13.57 3.14 9.47
N PHE A 46 -12.37 3.06 10.07
CA PHE A 46 -11.13 2.73 9.37
C PHE A 46 -10.28 1.75 10.18
N ALA A 47 -9.64 0.78 9.52
CA ALA A 47 -8.76 -0.17 10.20
C ALA A 47 -7.43 0.51 10.57
N LEU A 48 -7.10 0.57 11.87
CA LEU A 48 -5.83 1.10 12.41
C LEU A 48 -4.59 0.30 11.98
N TYR A 49 -4.85 -0.93 11.52
CA TYR A 49 -3.98 -1.75 10.70
C TYR A 49 -4.79 -2.08 9.46
N THR A 50 -4.63 -1.32 8.38
CA THR A 50 -5.22 -1.69 7.10
C THR A 50 -4.56 -2.99 6.66
N PRO A 51 -5.26 -4.15 6.76
CA PRO A 51 -4.80 -5.33 6.05
C PRO A 51 -4.63 -4.96 4.58
N GLY A 52 -3.58 -5.45 3.94
CA GLY A 52 -3.29 -5.05 2.58
C GLY A 52 -2.06 -5.68 1.99
N ILE A 53 -1.76 -5.30 0.75
CA ILE A 53 -0.55 -5.76 0.08
C ILE A 53 0.63 -5.24 0.91
N THR A 54 1.33 -6.15 1.57
CA THR A 54 2.55 -5.87 2.32
C THR A 54 3.53 -5.18 1.39
N ASN A 55 3.99 -4.00 1.80
CA ASN A 55 4.98 -3.28 1.02
C ASN A 55 6.37 -3.86 1.29
N ASP A 56 6.71 -4.90 0.53
CA ASP A 56 8.04 -5.52 0.56
C ASP A 56 9.07 -4.80 -0.33
N ILE A 57 8.73 -3.64 -0.91
CA ILE A 57 9.63 -2.85 -1.77
C ILE A 57 10.59 -2.06 -0.89
N ASP A 58 10.05 -1.22 -0.02
CA ASP A 58 10.77 -0.29 0.86
C ASP A 58 10.35 -0.41 2.34
N GLY A 59 9.36 -1.26 2.66
CA GLY A 59 8.85 -1.44 4.01
C GLY A 59 7.86 -0.35 4.46
N GLY A 60 7.51 0.58 3.57
CA GLY A 60 6.64 1.71 3.81
C GLY A 60 5.17 1.35 4.01
N VAL A 61 4.28 2.30 3.77
CA VAL A 61 2.85 2.13 4.08
C VAL A 61 2.22 0.99 3.26
N ASN A 62 1.41 0.16 3.92
CA ASN A 62 0.62 -0.88 3.27
C ASN A 62 -0.29 -0.30 2.19
N MET A 63 -0.32 -0.95 1.04
CA MET A 63 -1.09 -0.49 -0.12
C MET A 63 -2.57 -0.93 -0.07
N GLY A 64 -3.17 -0.96 1.13
CA GLY A 64 -4.51 -1.50 1.33
C GLY A 64 -5.62 -0.72 0.62
N GLY A 65 -5.40 0.58 0.39
CA GLY A 65 -6.27 1.49 -0.35
C GLY A 65 -5.56 2.23 -1.47
N PHE A 66 -4.73 1.51 -2.24
CA PHE A 66 -3.91 2.08 -3.32
C PHE A 66 -4.70 3.06 -4.20
N ARG A 67 -4.03 4.14 -4.61
CA ARG A 67 -4.56 5.15 -5.53
C ARG A 67 -3.83 5.04 -6.85
N TYR A 68 -4.55 5.17 -7.96
CA TYR A 68 -4.02 5.04 -9.31
C TYR A 68 -3.60 6.40 -9.85
N ILE A 69 -2.44 6.43 -10.51
CA ILE A 69 -1.98 7.59 -11.29
C ILE A 69 -2.30 7.36 -12.77
N ASP A 70 -1.95 6.18 -13.29
CA ASP A 70 -2.09 5.80 -14.69
C ASP A 70 -2.18 4.26 -14.86
N ASP A 71 -2.01 3.78 -16.10
CA ASP A 71 -2.04 2.36 -16.48
C ASP A 71 -1.08 1.47 -15.66
N ARG A 72 -0.02 2.00 -15.04
CA ARG A 72 1.03 1.17 -14.41
C ARG A 72 1.57 1.70 -13.10
N HIS A 73 1.10 2.86 -12.65
CA HIS A 73 1.58 3.47 -11.42
C HIS A 73 0.50 3.61 -10.38
N VAL A 74 0.86 3.22 -9.16
CA VAL A 74 0.07 3.40 -7.96
C VAL A 74 0.85 4.19 -6.95
N TYR A 75 0.16 4.87 -6.06
CA TYR A 75 0.81 5.59 -4.99
C TYR A 75 0.20 5.32 -3.62
N SER A 76 1.05 5.48 -2.62
CA SER A 76 0.70 5.60 -1.22
C SER A 76 1.02 7.00 -0.75
N ILE A 77 0.18 7.53 0.13
CA ILE A 77 0.42 8.80 0.82
C ILE A 77 0.90 8.46 2.23
N ILE A 78 1.93 9.17 2.69
CA ILE A 78 2.45 9.09 4.05
C ILE A 78 2.27 10.46 4.68
N ASP A 79 1.37 10.53 5.66
CA ASP A 79 1.07 11.75 6.40
C ASP A 79 1.99 11.87 7.63
N VAL A 80 2.26 13.10 8.07
CA VAL A 80 3.07 13.39 9.28
C VAL A 80 2.63 12.55 10.47
N VAL A 81 1.31 12.41 10.66
CA VAL A 81 0.74 11.68 11.82
C VAL A 81 1.09 10.19 11.85
N GLN A 82 1.64 9.64 10.76
CA GLN A 82 2.00 8.23 10.62
C GLN A 82 3.50 7.97 10.78
N VAL A 83 4.33 9.02 10.79
CA VAL A 83 5.80 8.93 10.67
C VAL A 83 6.43 8.03 11.73
N ASP A 84 6.17 8.28 13.02
CA ASP A 84 6.82 7.54 14.12
C ASP A 84 6.50 6.05 14.07
N LYS A 85 5.21 5.72 13.86
CA LYS A 85 4.76 4.34 13.75
C LYS A 85 5.37 3.66 12.51
N LEU A 86 5.48 4.40 11.41
CA LEU A 86 6.05 3.89 10.18
C LEU A 86 7.54 3.63 10.31
N LYS A 87 8.32 4.52 10.93
CA LYS A 87 9.75 4.32 11.20
C LYS A 87 10.01 3.03 11.97
N ALA A 88 9.22 2.77 13.02
CA ALA A 88 9.30 1.52 13.79
C ALA A 88 9.04 0.28 12.91
N THR A 89 8.06 0.36 12.00
CA THR A 89 7.72 -0.73 11.07
C THR A 89 8.82 -0.96 10.03
N ILE A 90 9.34 0.12 9.43
CA ILE A 90 10.37 0.05 8.39
C ILE A 90 11.67 -0.53 8.96
N LYS A 91 12.05 -0.14 10.19
CA LYS A 91 13.32 -0.56 10.82
C LYS A 91 13.53 -2.07 10.76
N ASP A 92 12.51 -2.84 11.11
CA ASP A 92 12.57 -4.30 11.17
C ASP A 92 12.08 -5.00 9.88
N ALA A 93 11.56 -4.24 8.92
CA ALA A 93 11.07 -4.78 7.66
C ALA A 93 12.19 -5.38 6.79
N LYS A 94 11.97 -6.61 6.31
CA LYS A 94 12.74 -7.24 5.25
C LYS A 94 12.20 -6.77 3.89
N VAL A 95 13.03 -6.06 3.15
CA VAL A 95 12.63 -5.38 1.91
C VAL A 95 13.44 -5.88 0.72
N LYS A 96 12.88 -5.76 -0.49
CA LYS A 96 13.52 -6.10 -1.76
C LYS A 96 14.57 -5.06 -2.17
N PHE A 97 14.37 -3.79 -1.81
CA PHE A 97 15.23 -2.67 -2.20
C PHE A 97 15.71 -1.92 -0.95
N PRO A 98 16.79 -2.37 -0.31
CA PRO A 98 17.33 -1.73 0.91
C PRO A 98 17.66 -0.24 0.73
N GLU A 99 18.12 0.16 -0.46
CA GLU A 99 18.41 1.54 -0.82
C GLU A 99 17.17 2.42 -0.78
N LYS A 100 16.01 1.90 -1.20
CA LYS A 100 14.73 2.62 -1.14
C LYS A 100 14.21 2.73 0.29
N LYS A 101 14.46 1.71 1.12
CA LYS A 101 14.19 1.76 2.56
C LYS A 101 15.01 2.87 3.24
N VAL A 102 16.30 2.98 2.91
CA VAL A 102 17.16 4.04 3.46
C VAL A 102 16.68 5.43 3.03
N GLU A 103 16.34 5.59 1.75
CA GLU A 103 15.84 6.88 1.25
C GLU A 103 14.49 7.26 1.88
N LEU A 104 13.57 6.29 2.01
CA LEU A 104 12.30 6.53 2.70
C LEU A 104 12.53 6.93 4.16
N MET A 105 13.43 6.26 4.88
CA MET A 105 13.78 6.64 6.26
C MET A 105 14.32 8.07 6.35
N ARG A 106 15.20 8.45 5.43
CA ARG A 106 15.74 9.82 5.34
C ARG A 106 14.63 10.86 5.16
N LEU A 107 13.71 10.62 4.22
CA LEU A 107 12.56 11.52 4.00
C LEU A 107 11.67 11.63 5.24
N LEU A 108 11.46 10.53 5.96
CA LEU A 108 10.69 10.52 7.22
C LEU A 108 11.43 11.23 8.37
N ASP A 109 12.76 11.24 8.37
CA ASP A 109 13.57 11.96 9.36
C ASP A 109 13.60 13.47 9.11
N GLU A 110 13.45 13.89 7.86
CA GLU A 110 13.44 15.30 7.45
C GLU A 110 12.03 15.94 7.49
N MET A 111 10.97 15.13 7.56
CA MET A 111 9.59 15.59 7.55
C MET A 111 9.23 16.31 8.85
N GLY A 112 8.94 17.62 8.76
CA GLY A 112 8.44 18.45 9.85
C GLY A 112 6.94 18.26 10.12
N GLU A 113 6.46 18.81 11.24
CA GLU A 113 5.07 18.64 11.69
C GLU A 113 4.03 19.28 10.75
N ASP A 114 4.42 20.37 10.07
CA ASP A 114 3.56 21.13 9.16
C ASP A 114 3.84 20.83 7.67
N ASP A 115 4.72 19.87 7.38
CA ASP A 115 5.11 19.55 6.00
C ASP A 115 4.01 18.80 5.25
N ASN A 116 4.03 18.96 3.92
CA ASN A 116 3.13 18.22 3.05
C ASN A 116 3.43 16.71 3.10
N PRO A 117 2.40 15.85 2.89
CA PRO A 117 2.59 14.41 2.85
C PRO A 117 3.59 13.94 1.79
N ILE A 118 4.33 12.88 2.12
CA ILE A 118 5.22 12.20 1.17
C ILE A 118 4.38 11.29 0.27
N ILE A 119 4.65 11.33 -1.04
CA ILE A 119 4.03 10.43 -2.02
C ILE A 119 5.05 9.39 -2.46
N ALA A 120 4.77 8.12 -2.15
CA ALA A 120 5.55 7.00 -2.64
C ALA A 120 4.86 6.38 -3.86
N ILE A 121 5.53 6.43 -5.02
CA ILE A 121 5.01 5.93 -6.29
C ILE A 121 5.64 4.57 -6.62
N TYR A 122 4.78 3.59 -6.91
CA TYR A 122 5.16 2.23 -7.26
C TYR A 122 4.72 1.92 -8.69
N LYS A 123 5.63 1.32 -9.45
CA LYS A 123 5.36 0.78 -10.78
C LYS A 123 4.96 -0.68 -10.66
N LEU A 124 3.80 -1.01 -11.22
CA LEU A 124 3.33 -2.38 -11.34
C LEU A 124 4.18 -3.12 -12.38
N LYS A 125 4.63 -4.32 -12.02
CA LYS A 125 5.36 -5.19 -12.95
C LYS A 125 4.37 -5.89 -13.90
N ASN A 126 4.87 -6.20 -15.10
CA ASN A 126 4.21 -7.13 -16.02
C ASN A 126 4.09 -8.52 -15.38
#